data_AF-A0A554KI32-F1
#
_entry.id   AF-A0A554KI32-F1
#
_cell.length_a   1.000
_cell.length_b   1.000
_cell.length_c   1.000
_cell.angle_alpha   90.00
_cell.angle_beta   90.00
_cell.angle_gamma   90.00
#
_symmetry.space_group_name_H-M   'P 1'
#
loop_
_entity.id
_entity.type
_entity.pdbx_description
1 polymer ?
#
loop_
_entity_poly.entity_id
_entity_poly.type
_entity_poly.pdbx_seq_one_letter_code
_entity_poly.pdbx_strand_id
1 'polypeptide(L)'
;MWNKKHFALALLLLIALCAFGTADAARYNLLAPLPGGDASVDATSGGFQTYMAQLFWFILWGAIILALVMFVIGGVEYVGSAGNTSLLQDAKGRITNALLGLVLALAAWLILYTINPDLVIFELPIEPITLPISGNQKATTDGEPPPIPPPLPPPPNTGGPQPPPPPPPPPLGN
;
A
#
# COMPACT_ATOMS: atom_id res chain seq x y z
N MET A 1 16.35 23.66 -47.12
CA MET A 1 15.60 24.85 -46.67
C MET A 1 14.35 24.36 -45.93
N TRP A 2 14.38 24.28 -44.60
CA TRP A 2 13.24 23.79 -43.80
C TRP A 2 12.24 24.95 -43.63
N ASN A 3 11.07 24.87 -44.26
CA ASN A 3 10.10 25.97 -44.23
C ASN A 3 9.55 26.20 -42.81
N LYS A 4 9.41 27.47 -42.41
CA LYS A 4 8.92 27.93 -41.09
C LYS A 4 7.61 27.26 -40.64
N LYS A 5 6.75 26.89 -41.58
CA LYS A 5 5.51 26.12 -41.37
C LYS A 5 5.73 24.70 -40.84
N HIS A 6 6.77 24.01 -41.30
CA HIS A 6 7.09 22.67 -40.82
C HIS A 6 7.73 22.71 -39.43
N PHE A 7 8.47 23.79 -39.09
CA PHE A 7 8.95 24.01 -37.73
C PHE A 7 7.79 24.29 -36.76
N ALA A 8 6.80 25.08 -37.19
CA ALA A 8 5.57 25.32 -36.43
C ALA A 8 4.75 24.03 -36.22
N LEU A 9 4.64 23.18 -37.25
CA LEU A 9 3.96 21.88 -37.13
C LEU A 9 4.69 20.90 -36.21
N ALA A 10 6.03 20.86 -36.26
CA ALA A 10 6.83 20.02 -35.38
C ALA A 10 6.73 20.47 -33.91
N LEU A 11 6.70 21.78 -33.66
CA LEU A 11 6.52 22.34 -32.31
C LEU A 11 5.11 22.07 -31.78
N LEU A 12 4.08 22.17 -32.62
CA LEU A 12 2.71 21.85 -32.25
C LEU A 12 2.56 20.36 -31.94
N LEU A 13 3.22 19.48 -32.70
CA LEU A 13 3.28 18.05 -32.44
C LEU A 13 4.00 17.75 -31.11
N LEU A 14 5.09 18.45 -30.82
CA LEU A 14 5.86 18.29 -29.57
C LEU A 14 5.05 18.73 -28.34
N ILE A 15 4.32 19.85 -28.45
CA ILE A 15 3.46 20.36 -27.39
C ILE A 15 2.24 19.44 -27.18
N ALA A 16 1.67 18.91 -28.26
CA ALA A 16 0.59 17.93 -28.19
C ALA A 16 1.05 16.60 -27.55
N LEU A 17 2.30 16.20 -27.77
CA LEU A 17 2.92 15.03 -27.13
C LEU A 17 3.16 15.27 -25.63
N CYS A 18 3.53 16.51 -25.24
CA CYS A 18 3.73 16.91 -23.85
C CYS A 18 2.42 17.12 -23.07
N ALA A 19 1.31 17.35 -23.77
CA ALA A 19 -0.03 17.58 -23.20
C ALA A 19 -0.86 16.29 -23.03
N PHE A 20 -0.35 15.13 -23.44
CA PHE A 20 -0.89 13.84 -23.01
C PHE A 20 -0.54 13.68 -21.52
N GLY A 21 -1.47 14.15 -20.69
CA GLY A 21 -1.23 14.45 -19.28
C GLY A 21 -0.78 13.28 -18.44
N THR A 22 -0.05 13.61 -17.37
CA THR A 22 0.11 12.75 -16.21
C THR A 22 -1.26 12.56 -15.56
N ALA A 23 -1.68 11.31 -15.49
CA ALA A 23 -2.84 10.87 -14.74
C ALA A 23 -2.69 11.26 -13.25
N ASP A 24 -3.70 11.95 -12.71
CA ASP A 24 -3.90 12.08 -11.26
C ASP A 24 -4.22 10.69 -10.69
N ALA A 25 -3.52 10.30 -9.63
CA ALA A 25 -3.65 8.97 -9.02
C ALA A 25 -4.94 8.90 -8.19
N ALA A 26 -6.06 8.61 -8.84
CA ALA A 26 -7.28 8.24 -8.13
C ALA A 26 -7.06 6.88 -7.47
N ARG A 27 -7.17 6.79 -6.15
CA ARG A 27 -7.06 5.52 -5.42
C ARG A 27 -8.39 4.77 -5.52
N TYR A 28 -8.36 3.56 -6.05
CA TYR A 28 -9.51 2.67 -6.14
C TYR A 28 -9.52 1.69 -4.96
N ASN A 29 -10.59 1.70 -4.17
CA ASN A 29 -10.80 0.69 -3.14
C ASN A 29 -11.25 -0.62 -3.78
N LEU A 30 -10.51 -1.70 -3.55
CA LEU A 30 -10.84 -3.01 -4.07
C LEU A 30 -12.12 -3.53 -3.39
N LEU A 31 -13.09 -3.97 -4.19
CA LEU A 31 -14.32 -4.60 -3.67
C LEU A 31 -14.05 -6.02 -3.15
N ALA A 32 -12.93 -6.63 -3.55
CA ALA A 32 -12.45 -7.91 -3.05
C ALA A 32 -10.96 -7.80 -2.68
N PRO A 33 -10.62 -7.20 -1.51
CA PRO A 33 -9.26 -7.17 -1.02
C PRO A 33 -8.75 -8.59 -0.76
N LEU A 34 -7.62 -8.94 -1.37
CA LEU A 34 -6.96 -10.22 -1.12
C LEU A 34 -6.27 -10.17 0.25
N PRO A 35 -6.40 -11.23 1.08
CA PRO A 35 -5.67 -11.30 2.34
C PRO A 35 -4.16 -11.28 2.08
N GLY A 36 -3.47 -10.25 2.60
CA GLY A 36 -2.03 -10.03 2.38
C GLY A 36 -1.68 -9.06 1.23
N GLY A 37 -2.67 -8.44 0.59
CA GLY A 37 -2.49 -7.36 -0.39
C GLY A 37 -3.12 -6.04 0.06
N ASP A 38 -2.81 -4.96 -0.66
CA ASP A 38 -3.35 -3.63 -0.37
C ASP A 38 -4.86 -3.57 -0.65
N ALA A 39 -5.65 -2.98 0.26
CA ALA A 39 -7.09 -2.82 0.06
C ALA A 39 -7.45 -1.74 -0.98
N SER A 40 -6.46 -0.94 -1.39
CA SER A 40 -6.63 0.12 -2.38
C SER A 40 -5.46 0.14 -3.37
N VAL A 41 -5.76 0.25 -4.66
CA VAL A 41 -4.78 0.29 -5.75
C VAL A 41 -4.99 1.54 -6.61
N ASP A 42 -3.95 2.03 -7.27
CA ASP A 42 -4.05 3.25 -8.09
C ASP A 42 -4.84 2.98 -9.38
N ALA A 43 -6.01 3.62 -9.53
CA ALA A 43 -6.94 3.41 -10.64
C ALA A 43 -6.38 3.84 -11.99
N THR A 44 -5.49 4.83 -11.99
CA THR A 44 -5.07 5.51 -13.21
C THR A 44 -3.68 5.08 -13.71
N SER A 45 -2.86 4.46 -12.84
CA SER A 45 -1.49 4.05 -13.17
C SER A 45 -1.09 2.79 -12.40
N GLY A 46 -1.10 1.63 -13.06
CA GLY A 46 -0.49 0.42 -12.53
C GLY A 46 -1.28 -0.34 -11.46
N GLY A 47 -2.44 0.12 -10.98
CA GLY A 47 -3.18 -0.60 -9.93
C GLY A 47 -3.66 -2.00 -10.32
N PHE A 48 -3.99 -2.21 -11.60
CA PHE A 48 -4.26 -3.55 -12.12
C PHE A 48 -3.03 -4.47 -12.03
N GLN A 49 -1.84 -3.91 -12.31
CA GLN A 49 -0.57 -4.63 -12.24
C GLN A 49 -0.27 -5.04 -10.79
N THR A 50 -0.48 -4.13 -9.83
CA THR A 50 -0.32 -4.40 -8.39
C THR A 50 -1.29 -5.47 -7.90
N TYR A 51 -2.56 -5.41 -8.32
CA TYR A 51 -3.57 -6.41 -7.95
C TYR A 51 -3.24 -7.80 -8.51
N MET A 52 -2.79 -7.89 -9.76
CA MET A 52 -2.35 -9.16 -10.36
C MET A 52 -1.11 -9.73 -9.67
N ALA A 53 -0.12 -8.89 -9.36
CA ALA A 53 1.05 -9.30 -8.60
C ALA A 53 0.66 -9.89 -7.23
N GLN A 54 -0.21 -9.21 -6.49
CA GLN A 54 -0.71 -9.67 -5.19
C GLN A 54 -1.48 -11.00 -5.30
N LEU A 55 -2.28 -11.18 -6.36
CA LEU A 55 -2.97 -12.45 -6.62
C LEU A 55 -2.00 -13.61 -6.89
N PHE A 56 -0.95 -13.37 -7.68
CA PHE A 56 0.07 -14.39 -7.94
C PHE A 56 0.80 -14.82 -6.67
N TRP A 57 1.16 -13.87 -5.80
CA TRP A 57 1.77 -14.17 -4.51
C TRP A 57 0.83 -15.00 -3.62
N PHE A 58 -0.46 -14.64 -3.55
CA PHE A 58 -1.44 -15.40 -2.79
C PHE A 58 -1.54 -16.87 -3.24
N ILE A 59 -1.60 -17.10 -4.56
CA ILE A 59 -1.66 -18.45 -5.14
C ILE A 59 -0.34 -19.20 -4.91
N LEU A 60 0.81 -18.52 -5.01
CA LEU A 60 2.12 -19.13 -4.75
C LEU A 60 2.25 -19.63 -3.31
N TRP A 61 1.89 -18.81 -2.32
CA TRP A 61 1.88 -19.23 -0.92
C TRP A 61 0.96 -20.44 -0.70
N GLY A 62 -0.24 -20.41 -1.27
CA GLY A 62 -1.17 -21.55 -1.23
C GLY A 62 -0.58 -22.82 -1.85
N ALA A 63 0.06 -22.72 -3.01
CA ALA A 63 0.67 -23.84 -3.71
C ALA A 63 1.83 -24.46 -2.92
N ILE A 64 2.69 -23.63 -2.32
CA ILE A 64 3.83 -24.09 -1.50
C ILE A 64 3.34 -24.88 -0.29
N ILE A 65 2.34 -24.36 0.42
CA ILE A 65 1.79 -25.03 1.62
C ILE A 65 1.17 -26.38 1.23
N LEU A 66 0.36 -26.41 0.16
CA LEU A 66 -0.26 -27.66 -0.32
C LEU A 66 0.80 -28.70 -0.76
N ALA A 67 1.81 -28.25 -1.49
CA ALA A 67 2.91 -29.11 -1.95
C ALA A 67 3.68 -29.68 -0.76
N LEU A 68 3.97 -28.87 0.26
CA LEU A 68 4.66 -29.31 1.47
C LEU A 68 3.86 -30.38 2.23
N VAL A 69 2.55 -30.20 2.36
CA VAL A 69 1.67 -31.19 3.04
C VAL A 69 1.72 -32.54 2.31
N MET A 70 1.54 -32.53 0.99
CA MET A 70 1.60 -33.76 0.19
C MET A 70 3.00 -34.38 0.19
N PHE A 71 4.05 -33.56 0.23
CA PHE A 71 5.44 -34.01 0.32
C PHE A 71 5.72 -34.72 1.64
N VAL A 72 5.27 -34.18 2.78
CA VAL A 72 5.44 -34.82 4.09
C VAL A 72 4.68 -36.14 4.15
N ILE A 73 3.43 -36.18 3.68
CA ILE A 73 2.63 -37.41 3.64
C ILE A 73 3.33 -38.48 2.80
N GLY A 74 3.76 -38.13 1.58
CA GLY A 74 4.50 -39.05 0.70
C GLY A 74 5.85 -39.48 1.29
N GLY A 75 6.54 -38.59 2.01
CA GLY A 75 7.81 -38.90 2.69
C GLY A 75 7.64 -39.88 3.85
N VAL A 76 6.61 -39.69 4.68
CA VAL A 76 6.28 -40.62 5.79
C VAL A 76 5.83 -41.97 5.23
N GLU A 77 5.00 -41.96 4.17
CA GLU A 77 4.57 -43.18 3.48
C GLU A 77 5.77 -43.94 2.88
N TYR A 78 6.73 -43.23 2.29
CA TYR A 78 7.94 -43.84 1.71
C TYR A 78 8.81 -44.54 2.77
N VAL A 79 9.05 -43.88 3.91
CA VAL A 79 9.86 -44.44 5.00
C VAL A 79 9.13 -45.58 5.73
N GLY A 80 7.81 -45.47 5.90
CA GLY A 80 6.99 -46.48 6.56
C GLY A 80 6.71 -47.75 5.73
N SER A 81 6.93 -47.72 4.42
CA SER A 81 6.58 -48.81 3.49
C SER A 81 7.62 -49.95 3.41
N ALA A 82 8.52 -50.07 4.40
CA ALA A 82 9.58 -51.05 4.42
C ALA A 82 9.05 -52.48 4.17
N GLY A 83 9.25 -52.99 2.95
CA GLY A 83 8.86 -54.34 2.54
C GLY A 83 7.66 -54.47 1.59
N ASN A 84 6.89 -53.40 1.33
CA ASN A 84 5.77 -53.43 0.38
C ASN A 84 6.07 -52.57 -0.86
N THR A 85 6.33 -53.22 -2.00
CA THR A 85 6.65 -52.56 -3.27
C THR A 85 5.51 -51.70 -3.83
N SER A 86 4.25 -52.03 -3.54
CA SER A 86 3.10 -51.24 -3.98
C SER A 86 3.06 -49.88 -3.29
N LEU A 87 3.14 -49.87 -1.96
CA LEU A 87 3.14 -48.64 -1.18
C LEU A 87 4.39 -47.79 -1.45
N LEU A 88 5.52 -48.44 -1.72
CA LEU A 88 6.74 -47.75 -2.13
C LEU A 88 6.58 -47.04 -3.48
N GLN A 89 5.84 -47.64 -4.43
CA GLN A 89 5.59 -47.04 -5.73
C GLN A 89 4.60 -45.87 -5.63
N ASP A 90 3.55 -46.01 -4.82
CA ASP A 90 2.56 -44.95 -4.59
C ASP A 90 3.18 -43.74 -3.88
N ALA A 91 3.99 -43.98 -2.84
CA ALA A 91 4.73 -42.92 -2.14
C ALA A 91 5.66 -42.14 -3.07
N LYS A 92 6.41 -42.85 -3.94
CA LYS A 92 7.23 -42.21 -4.96
C LYS A 92 6.39 -41.38 -5.93
N GLY A 93 5.25 -41.90 -6.38
CA GLY A 93 4.32 -41.16 -7.24
C GLY A 93 3.87 -39.85 -6.59
N ARG A 94 3.49 -39.89 -5.31
CA ARG A 94 3.10 -38.71 -4.52
C ARG A 94 4.22 -37.68 -4.41
N ILE A 95 5.42 -38.12 -4.06
CA ILE A 95 6.60 -37.25 -3.94
C ILE A 95 6.90 -36.60 -5.30
N THR A 96 6.89 -37.37 -6.38
CA THR A 96 7.20 -36.88 -7.73
C THR A 96 6.16 -35.85 -8.20
N ASN A 97 4.87 -36.09 -7.94
CA ASN A 97 3.80 -35.15 -8.26
C ASN A 97 3.90 -33.85 -7.43
N ALA A 98 4.23 -33.95 -6.14
CA ALA A 98 4.45 -32.79 -5.28
C ALA A 98 5.66 -31.96 -5.75
N LEU A 99 6.76 -32.62 -6.13
CA LEU A 99 7.94 -31.97 -6.70
C LEU A 99 7.65 -31.31 -8.05
N LEU A 100 6.88 -31.97 -8.93
CA LEU A 100 6.45 -31.37 -10.20
C LEU A 100 5.61 -30.10 -9.98
N GLY A 101 4.69 -30.12 -9.02
CA GLY A 101 3.91 -28.94 -8.64
C GLY A 101 4.78 -27.80 -8.12
N LEU A 102 5.75 -28.10 -7.26
CA LEU A 102 6.69 -27.10 -6.73
C LEU A 102 7.60 -26.51 -7.82
N VAL A 103 8.15 -27.36 -8.69
CA VAL A 103 8.98 -26.92 -9.83
C VAL A 103 8.15 -26.07 -10.79
N LEU A 104 6.89 -26.44 -11.06
CA LEU A 104 6.00 -25.66 -11.90
C LEU A 104 5.71 -24.28 -11.30
N ALA A 105 5.47 -24.21 -9.98
CA ALA A 105 5.28 -22.95 -9.27
C ALA A 105 6.54 -22.06 -9.31
N LEU A 106 7.72 -22.65 -9.10
CA LEU A 106 9.00 -21.94 -9.21
C LEU A 106 9.29 -21.50 -10.65
N ALA A 107 8.95 -22.31 -11.65
CA ALA A 107 9.09 -21.95 -13.06
C ALA A 107 8.16 -20.80 -13.44
N ALA A 108 6.91 -20.79 -12.95
CA ALA A 108 5.99 -19.68 -13.12
C ALA A 108 6.54 -18.39 -12.48
N TRP A 109 7.10 -18.49 -11.27
CA TRP A 109 7.78 -17.37 -10.61
C TRP A 109 8.98 -16.87 -11.42
N LEU A 110 9.82 -17.79 -11.92
CA LEU A 110 11.01 -17.44 -12.70
C LEU A 110 10.67 -16.76 -14.03
N ILE A 111 9.62 -17.21 -14.72
CA ILE A 111 9.13 -16.54 -15.94
C ILE A 111 8.66 -15.12 -15.61
N LEU A 112 7.89 -14.96 -14.53
CA LEU A 112 7.37 -13.64 -14.12
C LEU A 112 8.51 -12.69 -13.72
N TYR A 113 9.49 -13.19 -12.96
CA TYR A 113 10.69 -12.47 -12.57
C TYR A 113 11.57 -12.06 -13.78
N THR A 114 11.65 -12.93 -14.80
CA THR A 114 12.44 -12.66 -16.01
C THR A 114 11.79 -11.60 -16.89
N ILE A 115 10.46 -11.60 -16.99
CA ILE A 115 9.73 -10.64 -17.83
C ILE A 115 9.62 -9.28 -17.16
N ASN A 116 9.32 -9.21 -15.85
CA ASN A 116 9.32 -7.95 -15.12
C ASN A 116 9.47 -8.17 -13.59
N PRO A 117 10.65 -7.88 -13.00
CA PRO A 117 10.89 -8.10 -11.58
C PRO A 117 10.04 -7.20 -10.67
N ASP A 118 9.50 -6.10 -11.19
CA ASP A 118 8.61 -5.16 -10.48
C ASP A 118 7.27 -5.78 -10.06
N LEU A 119 6.91 -6.94 -10.63
CA LEU A 119 5.75 -7.74 -10.21
C LEU A 119 6.03 -8.59 -8.96
N VAL A 120 7.30 -8.70 -8.57
CA VAL A 120 7.80 -9.64 -7.56
C VAL A 120 8.51 -8.89 -6.43
N ILE A 121 9.25 -7.83 -6.74
CA ILE A 121 10.01 -7.04 -5.78
C ILE A 121 9.37 -5.66 -5.69
N PHE A 122 8.60 -5.44 -4.61
CA PHE A 122 8.11 -4.12 -4.25
C PHE A 122 9.23 -3.32 -3.58
N GLU A 123 10.20 -2.83 -4.35
CA GLU A 123 11.05 -1.72 -3.91
C GLU A 123 10.35 -0.42 -4.26
N LEU A 124 9.47 0.04 -3.37
CA LEU A 124 9.06 1.44 -3.32
C LEU A 124 10.27 2.21 -2.77
N PRO A 125 10.94 3.07 -3.56
CA PRO A 125 11.93 3.98 -3.02
C PRO A 125 11.17 4.96 -2.13
N ILE A 126 11.16 4.72 -0.83
CA ILE A 126 10.76 5.75 0.13
C ILE A 126 11.93 6.71 0.15
N GLU A 127 11.88 7.77 -0.65
CA GLU A 127 12.59 8.99 -0.27
C GLU A 127 12.08 9.35 1.13
N PRO A 128 12.95 9.36 2.16
CA PRO A 128 12.57 9.92 3.44
C PRO A 128 12.19 11.36 3.17
N ILE A 129 10.95 11.74 3.46
CA ILE A 129 10.55 13.14 3.42
C ILE A 129 11.39 13.85 4.50
N THR A 130 12.51 14.44 4.10
CA THR A 130 13.17 15.48 4.89
C THR A 130 12.34 16.74 4.74
N LEU A 131 11.22 16.80 5.45
CA LEU A 131 10.72 18.10 5.86
C LEU A 131 11.86 18.71 6.69
N PRO A 132 12.22 20.00 6.50
CA PRO A 132 12.97 20.68 7.53
C PRO A 132 12.13 20.61 8.81
N ILE A 133 12.45 19.68 9.71
CA ILE A 133 11.93 19.64 11.06
C ILE A 133 12.60 20.81 11.77
N SER A 134 12.05 22.01 11.56
CA SER A 134 11.94 22.96 12.63
C SER A 134 10.83 22.42 13.53
N GLY A 135 11.23 21.85 14.66
CA GLY A 135 10.41 21.00 15.50
C GLY A 135 8.99 21.50 15.71
N ASN A 136 8.02 20.58 15.55
CA ASN A 136 6.77 20.51 16.30
C ASN A 136 6.09 19.18 15.97
N GLN A 137 6.43 18.14 16.73
CA GLN A 137 5.61 16.94 16.86
C GLN A 137 5.00 16.99 18.26
N LYS A 138 3.70 17.30 18.39
CA LYS A 138 2.91 16.76 19.50
C LYS A 138 1.42 16.78 19.19
N ALA A 139 0.90 15.58 19.00
CA ALA A 139 -0.50 15.12 19.03
C ALA A 139 -1.56 16.16 19.43
N THR A 140 -2.58 16.31 18.57
CA THR A 140 -3.89 16.84 18.97
C THR A 140 -4.95 15.81 18.59
N THR A 141 -5.08 14.77 19.40
CA THR A 141 -6.37 14.12 19.63
C THR A 141 -7.02 14.91 20.77
N ASP A 142 -8.28 15.28 20.56
CA ASP A 142 -9.24 15.85 21.52
C ASP A 142 -9.15 17.37 21.81
N GLY A 143 -10.06 18.10 21.13
CA GLY A 143 -10.71 19.35 21.51
C GLY A 143 -10.09 20.26 22.58
N GLU A 144 -9.11 21.08 22.19
CA GLU A 144 -8.70 22.27 22.96
C GLU A 144 -8.89 23.53 22.08
N PRO A 145 -9.58 24.59 22.54
CA PRO A 145 -9.77 25.82 21.78
C PRO A 145 -8.43 26.50 21.47
N PRO A 146 -8.35 27.32 20.40
CA PRO A 146 -7.11 28.00 20.02
C PRO A 146 -6.54 28.84 21.18
N PRO A 147 -5.21 28.93 21.31
CA PRO A 147 -4.56 29.63 22.42
C PRO A 147 -4.99 31.10 22.43
N ILE A 148 -5.49 31.54 23.59
CA ILE A 148 -5.89 32.92 23.82
C ILE A 148 -4.65 33.81 23.63
N PRO A 149 -4.71 34.87 22.81
CA PRO A 149 -3.60 35.81 22.69
C PRO A 149 -3.26 36.41 24.06
N PRO A 150 -1.99 36.75 24.33
CA PRO A 150 -1.60 37.32 25.62
C PRO A 150 -2.46 38.55 25.94
N PRO A 151 -2.85 38.75 27.22
CA PRO A 151 -3.67 39.88 27.60
C PRO A 151 -2.98 41.18 27.17
N LEU A 152 -3.74 42.07 26.52
CA LEU A 152 -3.28 43.43 26.26
C LEU A 152 -2.79 44.06 27.58
N PRO A 153 -1.68 44.82 27.58
CA PRO A 153 -1.24 45.51 28.78
C PRO A 153 -2.38 46.37 29.34
N PRO A 154 -2.53 46.44 30.68
CA PRO A 154 -3.61 47.21 31.28
C PRO A 154 -3.51 48.67 30.83
N PRO A 155 -4.66 49.33 30.56
CA PRO A 155 -4.65 50.76 30.27
C PRO A 155 -4.03 51.50 31.47
N PRO A 156 -3.34 52.63 31.24
CA PRO A 156 -2.78 53.44 32.31
C PRO A 156 -3.86 53.73 33.36
N ASN A 157 -3.51 53.60 34.63
CA ASN A 157 -4.41 53.73 35.77
C ASN A 157 -4.91 55.20 35.88
N THR A 158 -5.90 55.57 35.06
CA THR A 158 -6.61 56.83 35.17
C THR A 158 -7.62 56.65 36.29
N GLY A 159 -7.32 57.19 37.48
CA GLY A 159 -8.10 57.05 38.73
C GLY A 159 -9.52 57.62 38.68
N GLY A 160 -10.36 57.11 37.78
CA GLY A 160 -11.80 57.32 37.77
C GLY A 160 -12.52 56.26 38.62
N PRO A 161 -13.74 56.55 39.09
CA PRO A 161 -14.50 55.63 39.93
C PRO A 161 -14.79 54.30 39.21
N GLN A 162 -14.46 53.19 39.86
CA GLN A 162 -14.70 51.83 39.38
C GLN A 162 -16.23 51.63 39.17
N PRO A 163 -16.68 51.07 38.03
CA PRO A 163 -18.11 50.81 37.84
C PRO A 163 -18.62 49.78 38.86
N PRO A 164 -19.86 49.92 39.37
CA PRO A 164 -20.40 49.02 40.38
C PRO A 164 -20.52 47.60 39.85
N PRO A 165 -20.36 46.57 40.71
CA PRO A 165 -20.43 45.17 40.30
C PRO A 165 -21.83 44.82 39.77
N PRO A 166 -21.92 43.89 38.80
CA PRO A 166 -23.20 43.48 38.22
C PRO A 166 -24.10 42.79 39.25
N PRO A 167 -25.44 42.92 39.12
CA PRO A 167 -26.38 42.30 40.04
C PRO A 167 -26.36 40.77 39.93
N PRO A 168 -26.65 40.05 41.04
CA PRO A 168 -26.65 38.59 41.05
C PRO A 168 -27.77 38.02 40.15
N PRO A 169 -27.54 36.85 39.53
CA PRO A 169 -28.51 36.22 38.65
C PRO A 169 -29.80 35.82 39.40
N PRO A 170 -30.96 35.85 38.73
CA PRO A 170 -32.23 35.47 39.34
C PRO A 170 -32.23 33.99 39.74
N PRO A 171 -32.90 33.60 40.84
CA PRO A 171 -32.98 32.22 41.26
C PRO A 171 -33.71 31.38 40.20
N LEU A 172 -33.08 30.26 39.82
CA LEU A 172 -33.67 29.27 38.92
C LEU A 172 -34.95 28.72 39.59
N GLY A 173 -36.11 29.00 39.00
CA GLY A 173 -37.39 28.48 39.46
C GLY A 173 -37.51 26.97 39.22
N ASN A 174 -38.09 26.27 40.18
CA ASN A 174 -38.52 24.87 40.07
C ASN A 174 -39.75 24.73 39.15
#